data_AF-A0A822BNM1-F1
#
_entry.id   AF-A0A822BNM1-F1
#
_cell.length_a   1.000
_cell.length_b   1.000
_cell.length_c   1.000
_cell.angle_alpha   90.00
_cell.angle_beta   90.00
_cell.angle_gamma   90.00
#
_symmetry.space_group_name_H-M   'P 1'
#
loop_
_entity.id
_entity.type
_entity.pdbx_description
1 polymer ?
#
loop_
_entity_poly.entity_id
_entity_poly.type
_entity_poly.pdbx_seq_one_letter_code
_entity_poly.pdbx_strand_id
1 'polypeptide(L)'
;LHEQCHLHEVTLQGPLLSCLLLAIHHCFPLNDKDRLDPFEIEMDFDMRLRLPQSSLTPSSVGFFVGASDFSLDRSLTIHST
;
A
#
# COMPACT_ATOMS: atom_id res chain seq x y z
N LEU A 1 -6.03 -1.04 15.45
CA LEU A 1 -5.54 -1.32 14.08
C LEU A 1 -5.21 -2.80 13.87
N HIS A 2 -4.25 -3.39 14.59
CA HIS A 2 -3.84 -4.79 14.39
C HIS A 2 -5.00 -5.80 14.51
N GLU A 3 -5.82 -5.69 15.57
CA GLU A 3 -7.02 -6.52 15.75
C GLU A 3 -8.05 -6.31 14.64
N GLN A 4 -8.25 -5.07 14.17
CA GLN A 4 -9.14 -4.77 13.06
C GLN A 4 -8.62 -5.34 11.73
N CYS A 5 -7.32 -5.33 11.50
CA CYS A 5 -6.72 -5.94 10.31
C CYS A 5 -6.96 -7.44 10.29
N HIS A 6 -6.77 -8.10 11.44
CA HIS A 6 -7.06 -9.53 11.60
C HIS A 6 -8.54 -9.85 11.36
N LEU A 7 -9.47 -9.03 11.87
CA LEU A 7 -10.91 -9.21 11.68
C LEU A 7 -11.35 -9.10 10.21
N HIS A 8 -10.64 -8.32 9.40
CA HIS A 8 -10.98 -8.08 7.98
C HIS A 8 -10.08 -8.84 7.01
N GLU A 9 -9.27 -9.78 7.51
CA GLU A 9 -8.33 -10.58 6.70
C GLU A 9 -7.37 -9.73 5.84
N VAL A 10 -7.01 -8.54 6.32
CA VAL A 10 -6.05 -7.65 5.65
C VAL A 10 -4.71 -7.64 6.38
N THR A 11 -3.62 -7.49 5.62
CA THR A 11 -2.30 -7.29 6.22
C THR A 11 -2.19 -5.88 6.79
N LEU A 12 -1.37 -5.70 7.82
CA LEU A 12 -1.13 -4.38 8.42
C LEU A 12 -0.53 -3.37 7.42
N GLN A 13 0.17 -3.88 6.39
CA GLN A 13 0.89 -3.07 5.40
C GLN A 13 -0.05 -2.14 4.62
N GLY A 14 -1.21 -2.63 4.18
CA GLY A 14 -2.18 -1.82 3.44
C GLY A 14 -2.67 -0.61 4.22
N PRO A 15 -3.27 -0.79 5.42
CA PRO A 15 -3.72 0.30 6.26
C PRO A 15 -2.61 1.27 6.67
N LEU A 16 -1.39 0.79 6.97
CA LEU A 16 -0.26 1.67 7.28
C LEU A 16 0.11 2.56 6.10
N LEU A 17 0.15 2.00 4.89
CA LEU A 17 0.40 2.79 3.68
C LEU A 17 -0.70 3.84 3.47
N SER A 18 -1.97 3.46 3.61
CA SER A 18 -3.09 4.40 3.52
C SER A 18 -2.96 5.55 4.53
N CYS A 19 -2.58 5.25 5.78
CA CYS A 19 -2.32 6.28 6.79
C CYS A 19 -1.16 7.20 6.39
N LEU A 20 -0.07 6.66 5.84
CA LEU A 20 1.05 7.45 5.36
C LEU A 20 0.63 8.39 4.22
N LEU A 21 -0.16 7.90 3.27
CA LEU A 21 -0.67 8.70 2.15
C LEU A 21 -1.59 9.82 2.60
N LEU A 22 -2.49 9.52 3.54
CA LEU A 22 -3.34 10.54 4.15
C LEU A 22 -2.52 11.58 4.91
N ALA A 23 -1.45 11.17 5.61
CA ALA A 23 -0.55 12.09 6.29
C ALA A 23 0.21 12.99 5.31
N ILE A 24 0.72 12.42 4.20
CA ILE A 24 1.37 13.20 3.13
C ILE A 24 0.39 14.20 2.53
N HIS A 25 -0.83 13.75 2.20
CA HIS A 25 -1.88 14.62 1.67
C HIS A 25 -2.25 15.75 2.64
N HIS A 26 -2.38 15.45 3.93
CA HIS A 26 -2.68 16.46 4.95
C HIS A 26 -1.58 17.53 5.05
N CYS A 27 -0.32 17.13 4.96
CA CYS A 27 0.83 18.04 5.00
C CYS A 27 1.02 18.83 3.69
N PHE A 28 0.70 18.22 2.55
CA PHE A 28 0.96 18.75 1.21
C PHE A 28 -0.26 18.59 0.30
N PRO A 29 -1.37 19.30 0.60
CA PRO A 29 -2.57 19.21 -0.21
C PRO A 29 -2.31 19.89 -1.56
N LEU A 30 -2.50 19.15 -2.65
CA LEU A 30 -2.41 19.69 -4.01
C LEU A 30 -3.63 20.55 -4.35
N ASN A 31 -4.81 20.15 -3.84
CA ASN A 31 -6.09 20.82 -4.06
C ASN A 31 -6.90 20.92 -2.75
N ASP A 32 -8.14 20.43 -2.78
CA ASP A 32 -9.06 20.41 -1.65
C ASP A 32 -8.56 19.47 -0.55
N LYS A 33 -8.40 19.99 0.67
CA LYS A 33 -7.88 19.24 1.83
C LYS A 33 -8.82 18.13 2.29
N ASP A 34 -10.09 18.22 1.91
CA ASP A 34 -11.11 17.25 2.28
C ASP A 34 -11.29 16.16 1.22
N ARG A 35 -10.44 16.17 0.18
CA ARG A 35 -10.53 15.24 -0.95
C ARG A 35 -9.16 14.69 -1.31
N LEU A 36 -9.08 13.36 -1.30
CA LEU A 36 -7.95 12.64 -1.85
C LEU A 36 -8.10 12.61 -3.37
N ASP A 37 -7.18 13.26 -4.08
CA ASP A 37 -7.13 13.23 -5.54
C ASP A 37 -6.66 11.87 -6.06
N PRO A 38 -6.96 11.52 -7.33
CA PRO A 38 -6.41 10.33 -7.95
C PRO A 38 -4.88 10.29 -7.84
N PHE A 39 -4.34 9.11 -7.51
CA PHE A 39 -2.90 8.89 -7.42
C PHE A 39 -2.55 7.47 -7.84
N GLU A 40 -1.28 7.27 -8.18
CA GLU A 40 -0.69 5.98 -8.49
C GLU A 40 0.58 5.80 -7.67
N ILE A 41 0.74 4.61 -7.08
CA ILE A 41 1.90 4.26 -6.28
C ILE A 41 2.41 2.91 -6.74
N GLU A 42 3.69 2.87 -7.03
CA GLU A 42 4.43 1.63 -7.23
C GLU A 42 4.84 1.05 -5.88
N MET A 43 4.51 -0.21 -5.64
CA MET A 43 4.92 -0.93 -4.45
C MET A 43 5.74 -2.17 -4.80
N ASP A 44 6.91 -2.23 -4.17
CA ASP A 44 7.77 -3.39 -4.19
C ASP A 44 7.17 -4.54 -3.37
N PHE A 45 7.24 -5.75 -3.92
CA PHE A 45 6.89 -6.99 -3.24
C PHE A 45 7.94 -8.09 -3.46
N ASP A 46 8.08 -8.98 -2.48
CA ASP A 46 9.00 -10.11 -2.57
C ASP A 46 8.46 -11.17 -3.54
N MET A 47 9.18 -11.37 -4.64
CA MET A 47 8.78 -12.36 -5.65
C MET A 47 8.92 -13.80 -5.17
N ARG A 48 9.74 -14.05 -4.14
CA ARG A 48 9.94 -15.40 -3.57
C ARG A 48 8.64 -15.99 -3.05
N LEU A 49 7.74 -15.15 -2.54
CA LEU A 49 6.46 -15.55 -1.95
C LEU A 49 5.37 -15.81 -3.01
N ARG A 50 5.55 -15.33 -4.25
CA ARG A 50 4.52 -15.40 -5.31
C ARG A 50 4.77 -16.46 -6.36
N LEU A 51 5.95 -17.09 -6.36
CA LEU A 51 6.29 -18.16 -7.29
C LEU A 51 6.33 -19.50 -6.54
N PRO A 52 5.21 -20.23 -6.42
CA PRO A 52 5.13 -21.46 -5.63
C PRO A 52 6.04 -22.60 -6.13
N GLN A 53 6.58 -22.48 -7.35
CA GLN A 53 7.52 -23.45 -7.94
C GLN A 53 8.97 -22.95 -7.94
N SER A 54 9.23 -21.79 -7.32
CA SER A 54 10.55 -21.18 -7.32
C SER A 54 11.50 -21.91 -6.40
N SER A 55 12.75 -22.09 -6.84
CA SER A 55 13.86 -22.54 -5.98
C SER A 55 14.33 -21.44 -5.03
N LEU A 56 13.79 -20.22 -5.15
CA LEU A 56 14.19 -19.08 -4.33
C LEU A 56 13.61 -19.20 -2.91
N THR A 57 14.52 -19.29 -1.95
CA THR A 57 14.23 -19.31 -0.52
C THR A 57 14.45 -17.93 0.11
N PRO A 58 13.97 -17.69 1.35
CA PRO A 58 14.33 -16.49 2.11
C PRO A 58 15.85 -16.29 2.30
N SER A 59 16.65 -17.37 2.20
CA SER A 59 18.11 -17.34 2.27
C SER A 59 18.81 -17.06 0.93
N SER A 60 18.05 -16.96 -0.17
CA SER A 60 18.60 -16.70 -1.50
C SER A 60 19.12 -15.27 -1.61
N VAL A 61 20.41 -15.13 -1.94
CA VAL A 61 21.12 -13.85 -2.07
C VAL A 61 20.84 -13.24 -3.44
N GLY A 62 20.42 -11.97 -3.46
CA GLY A 62 20.11 -11.22 -4.68
C GLY A 62 18.86 -10.36 -4.54
N PHE A 63 18.63 -9.49 -5.54
CA PHE A 63 17.42 -8.69 -5.65
C PHE A 63 16.34 -9.49 -6.38
N PHE A 64 15.30 -9.89 -5.64
CA PHE A 64 14.14 -10.63 -6.15
C PHE A 64 12.85 -9.89 -5.76
N VAL A 65 12.71 -8.69 -6.31
CA VAL A 65 11.62 -7.76 -6.04
C VAL A 65 10.83 -7.57 -7.32
N GLY A 66 9.51 -7.63 -7.22
CA GLY A 66 8.60 -7.22 -8.28
C GLY A 66 7.89 -5.93 -7.88
N ALA A 67 7.44 -5.16 -8.86
CA ALA A 67 6.68 -3.94 -8.64
C ALA A 67 5.21 -4.18 -8.96
N SER A 68 4.32 -3.62 -8.14
CA SER A 68 2.88 -3.61 -8.38
C SER A 68 2.37 -2.19 -8.33
N ASP A 69 1.58 -1.82 -9.33
CA ASP A 69 0.94 -0.51 -9.40
C ASP A 69 -0.38 -0.54 -8.62
N PHE A 70 -0.53 0.41 -7.71
CA PHE A 70 -1.75 0.66 -6.96
C PHE A 70 -2.28 2.03 -7.34
N SER A 71 -3.41 2.07 -8.03
CA SER A 71 -4.05 3.31 -8.42
C SER A 71 -5.31 3.57 -7.61
N LEU A 72 -5.51 4.83 -7.27
CA LEU A 72 -6.81 5.40 -6.94
C LEU A 72 -7.26 6.21 -8.16
N ASP A 73 -8.17 5.67 -8.96
CA ASP A 73 -8.57 6.31 -10.23
C ASP A 73 -9.56 7.46 -10.07
N ARG A 74 -10.10 7.66 -8.86
CA ARG A 74 -11.16 8.63 -8.58
C ARG A 74 -10.88 9.43 -7.32
N SER A 75 -11.35 10.67 -7.30
CA SER A 75 -11.29 11.48 -6.09
C SER A 75 -12.22 10.92 -5.01
N LEU A 76 -11.73 10.84 -3.76
CA LEU A 76 -12.48 10.36 -2.60
C LEU A 76 -12.55 11.44 -1.53
N THR A 77 -13.73 11.64 -0.92
CA THR A 77 -13.85 12.51 0.26
C THR A 77 -13.18 11.85 1.46
N ILE A 78 -12.34 12.61 2.16
CA ILE A 78 -11.70 12.16 3.39
C ILE A 78 -12.69 12.39 4.54
N HIS A 79 -13.30 11.30 5.02
CA HIS A 79 -14.14 11.36 6.20
C HIS A 79 -13.25 11.21 7.44
N SER A 80 -13.08 12.29 8.20
CA SER A 80 -12.49 12.22 9.54
C SER A 80 -13.47 11.48 10.47
N THR A 81 -13.04 10.36 11.03
CA THR A 81 -13.69 9.72 12.19
C THR A 81 -13.25 10.36 13.49
#